data_AF-A0A2V9YQX4-F1
#
_entry.id   AF-A0A2V9YQX4-F1
#
_cell.length_a   1.000
_cell.length_b   1.000
_cell.length_c   1.000
_cell.angle_alpha   90.00
_cell.angle_beta   90.00
_cell.angle_gamma   90.00
#
_symmetry.space_group_name_H-M   'P 1'
#
loop_
_entity.id
_entity.type
_entity.pdbx_description
1 polymer ?
#
loop_
_entity_poly.entity_id
_entity_poly.type
_entity_poly.pdbx_seq_one_letter_code
_entity_poly.pdbx_strand_id
1 'polypeptide(L)'
;MGRYTGILGLLTMLGLAFAFSTNRRAIRLKTVGWGLGLQIAFAIFVLRLDIGRRIFQAAGDGANRVLSYSFVGSEFVFGPLGKHNSNIGFIFAFQVLPTVIFICALFAILYHYGIMQFIIRIAAQTEAPVTIRPFLPDLTRSELMTVMTSGMAHVSGSIMAAYFAYGAEPRHVLSAVIMTAPGTILVSKMLVPETEEPKTAGRVVMSEDEIEKESHENLLGAVARGTGDGLHMALNIGAMLIAFLALVALVDGILGGIHNHVAWFPASLESIFGVLFAPIAWLIGIPWR
;
A
#
# COMPACT_ATOMS: atom_id res chain seq x y z
N MET A 1 -7.47 24.90 -17.92
CA MET A 1 -8.15 23.62 -18.16
C MET A 1 -7.69 22.51 -17.18
N GLY A 2 -6.40 22.30 -16.91
CA GLY A 2 -5.90 21.20 -16.06
C GLY A 2 -6.26 21.20 -14.55
N ARG A 3 -6.91 22.25 -14.01
CA ARG A 3 -7.39 22.25 -12.61
C ARG A 3 -8.77 21.60 -12.44
N TYR A 4 -9.58 21.56 -13.50
CA TYR A 4 -10.94 21.01 -13.45
C TYR A 4 -10.95 19.50 -13.72
N THR A 5 -9.95 18.97 -14.41
CA THR A 5 -9.79 17.53 -14.67
C THR A 5 -9.68 16.74 -13.37
N GLY A 6 -8.97 17.23 -12.36
CA GLY A 6 -8.90 16.56 -11.05
C GLY A 6 -10.26 16.44 -10.34
N ILE A 7 -11.12 17.46 -10.44
CA ILE A 7 -12.48 17.40 -9.89
C ILE A 7 -13.33 16.42 -10.70
N LEU A 8 -13.20 16.43 -12.03
CA LEU A 8 -13.88 15.49 -12.91
C LEU A 8 -13.47 14.04 -12.61
N GLY A 9 -12.18 13.78 -12.41
CA GLY A 9 -11.66 12.46 -12.03
C GLY A 9 -12.24 11.98 -10.70
N LEU A 10 -12.26 12.85 -9.68
CA LEU A 10 -12.87 12.55 -8.40
C LEU A 10 -14.37 12.20 -8.55
N LEU A 11 -15.13 13.02 -9.27
CA LEU A 11 -16.55 12.77 -9.53
C LEU A 11 -16.77 11.47 -10.31
N THR A 12 -15.87 11.16 -11.24
CA THR A 12 -15.93 9.92 -12.03
C THR A 12 -15.67 8.70 -11.16
N MET A 13 -14.67 8.74 -10.27
CA MET A 13 -14.38 7.66 -9.33
C MET A 13 -15.55 7.43 -8.35
N LEU A 14 -16.13 8.52 -7.81
CA LEU A 14 -17.33 8.43 -6.98
C LEU A 14 -18.53 7.90 -7.77
N GLY A 15 -18.69 8.32 -9.03
CA GLY A 15 -19.72 7.86 -9.94
C GLY A 15 -19.60 6.37 -10.26
N LEU A 16 -18.38 5.87 -10.50
CA LEU A 16 -18.10 4.45 -10.69
C LEU A 16 -18.40 3.65 -9.42
N ALA A 17 -17.94 4.11 -8.26
CA ALA A 17 -18.23 3.48 -6.98
C ALA A 17 -19.75 3.42 -6.70
N PHE A 18 -20.49 4.46 -7.07
CA PHE A 18 -21.95 4.48 -6.98
C PHE A 18 -22.62 3.55 -8.00
N ALA A 19 -22.13 3.52 -9.25
CA ALA A 19 -22.67 2.68 -10.32
C ALA A 19 -22.54 1.18 -9.98
N PHE A 20 -21.38 0.78 -9.46
CA PHE A 20 -21.06 -0.59 -9.04
C PHE A 20 -21.47 -0.90 -7.59
N SER A 21 -22.18 0.00 -6.90
CA SER A 21 -22.65 -0.21 -5.53
C SER A 21 -23.70 -1.32 -5.47
N THR A 22 -23.55 -2.23 -4.49
CA THR A 22 -24.52 -3.31 -4.25
C THR A 22 -25.88 -2.80 -3.76
N ASN A 23 -25.91 -1.70 -3.02
CA ASN A 23 -27.14 -1.09 -2.52
C ASN A 23 -27.02 0.44 -2.42
N ARG A 24 -27.35 1.13 -3.52
CA ARG A 24 -27.25 2.59 -3.64
C ARG A 24 -28.03 3.38 -2.58
N ARG A 25 -29.11 2.81 -2.04
CA ARG A 25 -29.94 3.48 -1.02
C ARG A 25 -29.35 3.39 0.39
N ALA A 26 -28.51 2.39 0.65
CA ALA A 26 -27.85 2.19 1.94
C ALA A 26 -26.56 3.02 2.10
N ILE A 27 -26.14 3.76 1.07
CA ILE A 27 -24.94 4.60 1.11
C ILE A 27 -25.13 5.72 2.15
N ARG A 28 -24.34 5.67 3.22
CA ARG A 28 -24.36 6.69 4.27
C ARG A 28 -23.57 7.93 3.81
N LEU A 29 -24.28 8.98 3.40
CA LEU A 29 -23.68 10.25 2.94
C LEU A 29 -22.71 10.87 3.95
N LYS A 30 -22.94 10.66 5.26
CA LYS A 30 -22.02 11.12 6.31
C LYS A 30 -20.64 10.45 6.18
N THR A 31 -20.59 9.14 5.91
CA THR A 31 -19.33 8.40 5.74
C THR A 31 -18.61 8.85 4.48
N VAL A 32 -19.34 9.03 3.38
CA VAL A 32 -18.80 9.54 2.11
C VAL A 32 -18.25 10.96 2.28
N GLY A 33 -19.01 11.84 2.92
CA GLY A 33 -18.61 13.22 3.18
C GLY A 33 -17.38 13.33 4.09
N TRP A 34 -17.31 12.52 5.15
CA TRP A 34 -16.13 12.46 6.02
C TRP A 34 -14.90 11.87 5.31
N GLY A 35 -15.06 10.79 4.55
CA GLY A 35 -13.96 10.19 3.79
C GLY A 35 -13.36 11.19 2.80
N LEU A 36 -14.21 11.86 2.02
CA LEU A 36 -13.76 12.87 1.07
C LEU A 36 -13.18 14.12 1.77
N GLY A 37 -13.85 14.60 2.82
CA GLY A 37 -13.41 15.76 3.59
C GLY A 37 -12.04 15.55 4.24
N LEU A 38 -11.82 14.39 4.85
CA LEU A 38 -10.52 14.02 5.43
C LEU A 38 -9.44 13.90 4.35
N GLN A 39 -9.73 13.26 3.21
CA GLN A 39 -8.77 13.21 2.10
C GLN A 39 -8.34 14.59 1.62
N ILE A 40 -9.30 15.50 1.41
CA ILE A 40 -9.01 16.88 0.99
C ILE A 40 -8.26 17.64 2.09
N ALA A 41 -8.65 17.48 3.36
CA ALA A 41 -7.98 18.11 4.48
C ALA A 41 -6.51 17.67 4.59
N PHE A 42 -6.24 16.36 4.52
CA PHE A 42 -4.88 15.84 4.49
C PHE A 42 -4.11 16.28 3.25
N ALA A 43 -4.73 16.28 2.07
CA ALA A 43 -4.10 16.79 0.85
C ALA A 43 -3.68 18.25 1.01
N ILE A 44 -4.54 19.11 1.55
CA ILE A 44 -4.21 20.52 1.80
C ILE A 44 -3.10 20.63 2.86
N PHE A 45 -3.21 19.87 3.94
CA PHE A 45 -2.21 19.88 5.01
C PHE A 45 -0.82 19.49 4.49
N VAL A 46 -0.70 18.39 3.77
CA VAL A 46 0.59 17.83 3.32
C VAL A 46 1.11 18.52 2.05
N LEU A 47 0.23 18.91 1.12
CA LEU A 47 0.64 19.46 -0.17
C LEU A 47 0.72 20.99 -0.16
N ARG A 48 -0.08 21.69 0.64
CA ARG A 48 -0.18 23.16 0.60
C ARG A 48 0.47 23.87 1.79
N LEU A 49 0.39 23.31 3.00
CA LEU A 49 0.96 23.94 4.20
C LEU A 49 2.45 23.57 4.37
N ASP A 50 3.32 24.56 4.52
CA ASP A 50 4.78 24.34 4.67
C ASP A 50 5.12 23.47 5.88
N ILE A 51 4.36 23.59 6.97
CA ILE A 51 4.50 22.75 8.16
C ILE A 51 4.26 21.28 7.81
N GLY A 52 3.16 20.99 7.09
CA GLY A 52 2.84 19.63 6.66
C GLY A 52 3.89 19.07 5.70
N ARG A 53 4.42 19.91 4.79
CA ARG A 53 5.55 19.52 3.91
C ARG A 53 6.77 19.10 4.71
N ARG A 54 7.18 19.91 5.70
CA ARG A 54 8.35 19.64 6.53
C ARG A 54 8.18 18.38 7.38
N ILE A 55 7.01 18.19 8.00
CA ILE A 55 6.73 17.01 8.82
C ILE A 55 6.81 15.74 7.96
N PHE A 56 6.16 15.73 6.80
CA PHE A 56 6.15 14.55 5.92
C PHE A 56 7.48 14.30 5.23
N GLN A 57 8.24 15.36 4.93
CA GLN A 57 9.61 15.21 4.46
C GLN A 57 10.49 14.57 5.55
N ALA A 58 10.44 15.09 6.78
CA ALA A 58 11.19 14.53 7.90
C ALA A 58 10.79 13.08 8.21
N ALA A 59 9.50 12.76 8.14
CA ALA A 59 9.02 11.39 8.29
C ALA A 59 9.52 10.48 7.15
N GLY A 60 9.54 10.98 5.91
CA GLY A 60 10.07 10.29 4.74
C GLY A 60 11.56 10.02 4.84
N ASP A 61 12.32 11.03 5.24
CA ASP A 61 13.77 10.92 5.46
C ASP A 61 14.06 9.96 6.62
N GLY A 62 13.24 9.99 7.68
CA GLY A 62 13.31 9.04 8.80
C GLY A 62 13.05 7.60 8.35
N ALA A 63 11.99 7.36 7.58
CA ALA A 63 11.70 6.06 6.99
C ALA A 63 12.84 5.59 6.08
N ASN A 64 13.33 6.46 5.19
CA ASN A 64 14.46 6.15 4.32
C ASN A 64 15.73 5.82 5.10
N ARG A 65 15.99 6.52 6.21
CA ARG A 65 17.12 6.22 7.11
C ARG A 65 16.97 4.84 7.75
N VAL A 66 15.77 4.49 8.22
CA VAL A 66 15.52 3.14 8.76
C VAL A 66 15.77 2.08 7.69
N LEU A 67 15.26 2.29 6.47
CA LEU A 67 15.45 1.38 5.34
C LEU A 67 16.93 1.27 4.93
N SER A 68 17.70 2.35 5.07
CA SER A 68 19.13 2.36 4.74
C SER A 68 19.97 1.41 5.60
N TYR A 69 19.52 1.08 6.82
CA TYR A 69 20.22 0.10 7.67
C TYR A 69 20.17 -1.32 7.11
N SER A 70 19.16 -1.63 6.27
CA SER A 70 19.10 -2.93 5.58
C SER A 70 20.27 -3.15 4.62
N PHE A 71 20.86 -2.08 4.07
CA PHE A 71 22.03 -2.19 3.19
C PHE A 71 23.28 -2.67 3.92
N VAL A 72 23.41 -2.43 5.23
CA VAL A 72 24.53 -2.97 6.03
C VAL A 72 24.47 -4.48 6.09
N GLY A 73 23.27 -5.03 6.35
CA GLY A 73 23.06 -6.49 6.35
C GLY A 73 23.23 -7.08 4.95
N SER A 74 22.75 -6.38 3.92
CA SER A 74 22.92 -6.85 2.54
C SER A 74 24.38 -6.81 2.07
N GLU A 75 25.13 -5.74 2.36
CA GLU A 75 26.55 -5.62 2.04
C GLU A 75 27.38 -6.69 2.78
N PHE A 76 27.00 -7.05 4.01
CA PHE A 76 27.65 -8.13 4.74
C PHE A 76 27.45 -9.49 4.05
N VAL A 77 26.23 -9.81 3.62
CA VAL A 77 25.90 -11.13 3.02
C VAL A 77 26.34 -11.23 1.56
N PHE A 78 26.14 -10.17 0.78
CA PHE A 78 26.31 -10.18 -0.69
C PHE A 78 27.48 -9.31 -1.17
N GLY A 79 28.25 -8.71 -0.27
CA GLY A 79 29.39 -7.86 -0.61
C GLY A 79 28.98 -6.63 -1.43
N PRO A 80 29.77 -6.23 -2.44
CA PRO A 80 29.49 -5.07 -3.28
C PRO A 80 28.14 -5.09 -4.02
N LEU A 81 27.52 -6.27 -4.20
CA LEU A 81 26.23 -6.41 -4.88
C LEU A 81 25.07 -5.88 -4.03
N GLY A 82 25.18 -6.00 -2.71
CA GLY A 82 24.18 -5.54 -1.73
C GLY A 82 24.37 -4.09 -1.28
N LYS A 83 25.47 -3.46 -1.68
CA LYS A 83 25.81 -2.09 -1.30
C LYS A 83 24.96 -1.06 -2.05
N HIS A 84 24.51 -0.04 -1.32
CA HIS A 84 23.86 1.13 -1.92
C HIS A 84 24.87 1.93 -2.77
N ASN A 85 24.49 2.32 -4.00
CA ASN A 85 25.37 2.98 -4.97
C ASN A 85 26.67 2.21 -5.28
N SER A 86 26.56 0.91 -5.53
CA SER A 86 27.71 0.14 -6.02
C SER A 86 28.10 0.58 -7.44
N ASN A 87 29.39 0.46 -7.77
CA ASN A 87 29.89 0.73 -9.13
C ASN A 87 29.35 -0.27 -10.18
N ILE A 88 28.69 -1.34 -9.74
CA ILE A 88 28.15 -2.42 -10.56
C ILE A 88 26.71 -2.09 -11.01
N GLY A 89 26.11 -1.03 -10.47
CA GLY A 89 24.75 -0.61 -10.75
C GLY A 89 23.74 -1.13 -9.73
N PHE A 90 22.48 -0.76 -9.94
CA PHE A 90 21.39 -1.14 -9.05
C PHE A 90 20.94 -2.58 -9.32
N ILE A 91 21.07 -3.46 -8.33
CA ILE A 91 20.64 -4.86 -8.44
C ILE A 91 19.48 -5.11 -7.47
N PHE A 92 18.27 -5.17 -8.03
CA PHE A 92 17.03 -5.31 -7.25
C PHE A 92 17.07 -6.49 -6.26
N ALA A 93 17.55 -7.65 -6.70
CA ALA A 93 17.53 -8.87 -5.89
C ALA A 93 18.38 -8.76 -4.60
N PHE A 94 19.49 -8.03 -4.65
CA PHE A 94 20.39 -7.88 -3.50
C PHE A 94 20.18 -6.55 -2.76
N GLN A 95 19.55 -5.55 -3.38
CA GLN A 95 19.38 -4.24 -2.74
C GLN A 95 17.97 -4.02 -2.18
N VAL A 96 16.94 -4.66 -2.74
CA VAL A 96 15.54 -4.45 -2.33
C VAL A 96 14.99 -5.63 -1.54
N LEU A 97 15.23 -6.87 -1.97
CA LEU A 97 14.66 -8.04 -1.29
C LEU A 97 15.14 -8.19 0.17
N PRO A 98 16.42 -7.93 0.51
CA PRO A 98 16.85 -7.95 1.92
C PRO A 98 16.16 -6.89 2.79
N THR A 99 15.72 -5.77 2.21
CA THR A 99 14.94 -4.75 2.94
C THR A 99 13.58 -5.29 3.38
N VAL A 100 12.96 -6.19 2.60
CA VAL A 100 11.72 -6.89 3.01
C VAL A 100 11.96 -7.70 4.27
N ILE A 101 13.04 -8.49 4.30
CA ILE A 101 13.42 -9.33 5.44
C ILE A 101 13.64 -8.47 6.69
N PHE A 102 14.42 -7.39 6.54
CA PHE A 102 14.69 -6.45 7.62
C PHE A 102 13.43 -5.79 8.17
N ILE A 103 12.51 -5.34 7.30
CA ILE A 103 11.27 -4.67 7.73
C ILE A 103 10.33 -5.65 8.44
N CYS A 104 10.23 -6.91 8.00
CA CYS A 104 9.45 -7.92 8.71
C CYS A 104 10.03 -8.21 10.10
N ALA A 105 11.36 -8.33 10.22
CA ALA A 105 12.02 -8.48 11.51
C ALA A 105 11.81 -7.26 12.43
N LEU A 106 11.93 -6.05 11.87
CA LEU A 106 11.70 -4.80 12.61
C LEU A 106 10.25 -4.72 13.10
N PHE A 107 9.26 -5.01 12.26
CA PHE A 107 7.87 -5.01 12.69
C PHE A 107 7.61 -6.06 13.77
N ALA A 108 8.18 -7.26 13.66
CA ALA A 108 8.07 -8.27 14.72
C ALA A 108 8.60 -7.76 16.07
N ILE A 109 9.71 -7.01 16.07
CA ILE A 109 10.23 -6.34 17.28
C ILE A 109 9.23 -5.28 17.79
N LEU A 110 8.70 -4.43 16.90
CA LEU A 110 7.77 -3.37 17.30
C LEU A 110 6.45 -3.92 17.85
N TYR A 111 5.99 -5.06 17.33
CA TYR A 111 4.84 -5.80 17.86
C TYR A 111 5.16 -6.44 19.21
N HIS A 112 6.35 -7.07 19.36
CA HIS A 112 6.77 -7.68 20.62
C HIS A 112 6.84 -6.66 21.77
N TYR A 113 7.29 -5.43 21.50
CA TYR A 113 7.39 -4.37 22.51
C TYR A 113 6.11 -3.55 22.74
N GLY A 114 5.01 -3.82 22.02
CA GLY A 114 3.80 -3.01 22.21
C GLY A 114 3.80 -1.66 21.48
N ILE A 115 4.84 -1.34 20.69
CA ILE A 115 4.99 -0.01 20.06
C ILE A 115 3.98 0.16 18.93
N MET A 116 3.78 -0.87 18.11
CA MET A 116 2.81 -0.81 17.01
C MET A 116 1.38 -0.66 17.56
N GLN A 117 1.10 -1.33 18.68
CA GLN A 117 -0.16 -1.25 19.42
C GLN A 117 -0.44 0.18 19.90
N PHE A 118 0.59 0.82 20.45
CA PHE A 118 0.51 2.22 20.88
C PHE A 118 0.22 3.16 19.70
N ILE A 119 0.92 3.00 18.57
CA ILE A 119 0.71 3.83 17.36
C ILE A 119 -0.72 3.67 16.84
N ILE A 120 -1.20 2.43 16.71
CA ILE A 120 -2.56 2.14 16.24
C ILE A 120 -3.61 2.75 17.18
N ARG A 121 -3.41 2.64 18.50
CA ARG A 121 -4.32 3.21 19.50
C ARG A 121 -4.43 4.73 19.40
N ILE A 122 -3.31 5.41 19.14
CA ILE A 122 -3.31 6.87 18.90
C ILE A 122 -4.03 7.21 17.59
N ALA A 123 -3.77 6.45 16.52
CA ALA A 123 -4.31 6.76 15.20
C ALA A 123 -5.81 6.45 15.07
N ALA A 124 -6.30 5.37 15.70
CA ALA A 124 -7.68 4.89 15.54
C ALA A 124 -8.64 5.42 16.63
N GLN A 125 -8.13 6.13 17.64
CA GLN A 125 -8.83 6.79 18.76
C GLN A 125 -10.17 6.14 19.17
N THR A 126 -10.13 4.82 19.30
CA THR A 126 -11.10 3.90 19.91
C THR A 126 -10.31 2.61 20.20
N GLU A 127 -10.74 1.80 21.16
CA GLU A 127 -10.04 0.62 21.68
C GLU A 127 -9.92 -0.51 20.64
N ALA A 128 -9.23 -0.26 19.53
CA ALA A 128 -9.03 -1.23 18.47
C ALA A 128 -8.13 -2.36 18.99
N PRO A 129 -8.64 -3.61 19.01
CA PRO A 129 -7.79 -4.78 19.15
C PRO A 129 -6.76 -4.77 18.04
N VAL A 130 -5.50 -4.93 18.42
CA VAL A 130 -4.33 -4.77 17.56
C VAL A 130 -4.34 -5.77 16.39
N THR A 131 -4.99 -6.90 16.61
CA THR A 131 -5.14 -7.96 15.64
C THR A 131 -6.63 -8.07 15.32
N ILE A 132 -7.06 -7.74 14.10
CA ILE A 132 -8.45 -7.93 13.66
C ILE A 132 -8.81 -9.41 13.48
N ARG A 133 -7.81 -10.29 13.50
CA ARG A 133 -7.93 -11.73 13.22
C ARG A 133 -9.02 -12.45 14.03
N PRO A 134 -9.17 -12.22 15.34
CA PRO A 134 -10.27 -12.80 16.13
C PRO A 134 -11.66 -12.41 15.62
N PHE A 135 -11.78 -11.20 15.08
CA PHE A 135 -13.06 -10.63 14.67
C PHE A 135 -13.41 -10.95 13.22
N LEU A 136 -12.45 -11.41 12.40
CA LEU A 136 -12.67 -11.74 10.98
C LEU A 136 -13.87 -12.67 10.73
N PRO A 137 -14.13 -13.71 11.55
CA PRO A 137 -15.29 -14.60 11.35
C PRO A 137 -16.64 -13.90 11.59
N ASP A 138 -16.64 -12.83 12.40
CA ASP A 138 -17.84 -12.12 12.85
C ASP A 138 -18.08 -10.81 12.10
N LEU A 139 -17.19 -10.42 11.18
CA LEU A 139 -17.33 -9.19 10.40
C LEU A 139 -18.53 -9.25 9.45
N THR A 140 -19.23 -8.13 9.32
CA THR A 140 -20.24 -7.98 8.26
C THR A 140 -19.57 -7.98 6.89
N ARG A 141 -20.36 -8.19 5.83
CA ARG A 141 -19.83 -8.12 4.44
C ARG A 141 -19.20 -6.77 4.11
N SER A 142 -19.72 -5.68 4.68
CA SER A 142 -19.20 -4.33 4.45
C SER A 142 -17.91 -4.06 5.24
N GLU A 143 -17.77 -4.62 6.44
CA GLU A 143 -16.52 -4.59 7.19
C GLU A 143 -15.44 -5.41 6.51
N LEU A 144 -15.76 -6.64 6.08
CA LEU A 144 -14.83 -7.48 5.34
C LEU A 144 -14.38 -6.82 4.03
N MET A 145 -15.30 -6.18 3.29
CA MET A 145 -14.97 -5.40 2.11
C MET A 145 -13.98 -4.27 2.44
N THR A 146 -14.15 -3.61 3.59
CA THR A 146 -13.24 -2.54 4.03
C THR A 146 -11.85 -3.08 4.35
N VAL A 147 -11.76 -4.22 5.04
CA VAL A 147 -10.48 -4.89 5.33
C VAL A 147 -9.77 -5.30 4.03
N MET A 148 -10.49 -5.93 3.10
CA MET A 148 -9.93 -6.36 1.80
C MET A 148 -9.48 -5.17 0.96
N THR A 149 -10.31 -4.12 0.86
CA THR A 149 -9.97 -2.90 0.12
C THR A 149 -8.76 -2.22 0.73
N SER A 150 -8.66 -2.17 2.06
CA SER A 150 -7.50 -1.59 2.77
C SER A 150 -6.21 -2.31 2.41
N GLY A 151 -6.22 -3.65 2.43
CA GLY A 151 -5.06 -4.47 2.07
C GLY A 151 -4.61 -4.28 0.63
N MET A 152 -5.54 -4.08 -0.31
CA MET A 152 -5.22 -3.88 -1.73
C MET A 152 -4.83 -2.44 -2.07
N ALA A 153 -5.36 -1.45 -1.34
CA ALA A 153 -5.13 -0.05 -1.64
C ALA A 153 -3.81 0.48 -1.09
N HIS A 154 -3.27 -0.13 -0.03
CA HIS A 154 -2.04 0.32 0.61
C HIS A 154 -0.79 -0.37 0.05
N VAL A 155 0.32 0.36 0.09
CA VAL A 155 1.65 -0.16 -0.23
C VAL A 155 2.31 -0.68 1.05
N SER A 156 2.95 -1.84 0.98
CA SER A 156 3.77 -2.35 2.08
C SER A 156 5.02 -1.48 2.30
N GLY A 157 5.38 -1.22 3.57
CA GLY A 157 6.58 -0.46 3.92
C GLY A 157 7.88 -1.01 3.32
N SER A 158 7.92 -2.31 3.00
CA SER A 158 9.08 -2.94 2.36
C SER A 158 9.28 -2.51 0.90
N ILE A 159 8.21 -2.30 0.14
CA ILE A 159 8.26 -1.88 -1.28
C ILE A 159 8.56 -0.38 -1.38
N MET A 160 8.27 0.38 -0.33
CA MET A 160 8.57 1.81 -0.25
C MET A 160 10.06 2.11 -0.46
N ALA A 161 10.95 1.26 0.08
CA ALA A 161 12.39 1.36 -0.16
C ALA A 161 12.76 1.25 -1.64
N ALA A 162 12.10 0.32 -2.34
CA ALA A 162 12.29 0.16 -3.78
C ALA A 162 11.90 1.45 -4.51
N TYR A 163 10.73 2.01 -4.18
CA TYR A 163 10.27 3.26 -4.79
C TYR A 163 11.23 4.42 -4.52
N PHE A 164 11.77 4.55 -3.31
CA PHE A 164 12.77 5.58 -2.99
C PHE A 164 14.07 5.38 -3.75
N ALA A 165 14.53 4.14 -3.89
CA ALA A 165 15.70 3.81 -4.69
C ALA A 165 15.51 4.13 -6.18
N TYR A 166 14.28 4.01 -6.70
CA TYR A 166 13.90 4.43 -8.05
C TYR A 166 13.61 5.93 -8.18
N GLY A 167 13.84 6.73 -7.13
CA GLY A 167 13.72 8.19 -7.17
C GLY A 167 12.34 8.73 -6.84
N ALA A 168 11.42 7.90 -6.32
CA ALA A 168 10.15 8.40 -5.80
C ALA A 168 10.37 9.27 -4.56
N GLU A 169 9.80 10.48 -4.55
CA GLU A 169 9.96 11.41 -3.44
C GLU A 169 9.28 10.85 -2.17
N PRO A 170 9.99 10.72 -1.03
CA PRO A 170 9.45 10.13 0.18
C PRO A 170 8.16 10.77 0.68
N ARG A 171 8.08 12.10 0.57
CA ARG A 171 6.90 12.87 0.91
C ARG A 171 5.67 12.44 0.12
N HIS A 172 5.80 12.23 -1.20
CA HIS A 172 4.67 11.83 -2.04
C HIS A 172 4.19 10.43 -1.69
N VAL A 173 5.12 9.48 -1.53
CA VAL A 173 4.76 8.09 -1.20
C VAL A 173 4.09 7.99 0.18
N LEU A 174 4.65 8.66 1.20
CA LEU A 174 4.04 8.68 2.53
C LEU A 174 2.69 9.40 2.55
N SER A 175 2.57 10.50 1.82
CA SER A 175 1.28 11.21 1.71
C SER A 175 0.21 10.33 1.07
N ALA A 176 0.57 9.56 0.04
CA ALA A 176 -0.34 8.63 -0.62
C ALA A 176 -0.81 7.54 0.36
N VAL A 177 0.10 6.91 1.11
CA VAL A 177 -0.24 5.89 2.11
C VAL A 177 -1.24 6.42 3.14
N ILE A 178 -1.02 7.63 3.67
CA ILE A 178 -1.92 8.22 4.68
C ILE A 178 -3.28 8.61 4.07
N MET A 179 -3.29 9.17 2.85
CA MET A 179 -4.52 9.58 2.17
C MET A 179 -5.37 8.38 1.70
N THR A 180 -4.74 7.22 1.49
CA THR A 180 -5.44 5.98 1.14
C THR A 180 -6.30 5.46 2.28
N ALA A 181 -5.98 5.72 3.55
CA ALA A 181 -6.80 5.24 4.68
C ALA A 181 -8.25 5.77 4.64
N PRO A 182 -8.52 7.09 4.62
CA PRO A 182 -9.89 7.59 4.44
C PRO A 182 -10.47 7.28 3.05
N GLY A 183 -9.63 7.18 2.01
CA GLY A 183 -10.06 6.79 0.66
C GLY A 183 -10.58 5.37 0.56
N THR A 184 -9.94 4.45 1.28
CA THR A 184 -10.36 3.05 1.39
C THR A 184 -11.75 2.98 1.98
N ILE A 185 -11.97 3.66 3.12
CA ILE A 185 -13.28 3.67 3.80
C ILE A 185 -14.35 4.29 2.89
N LEU A 186 -14.01 5.39 2.21
CA LEU A 186 -14.89 6.04 1.24
C LEU A 186 -15.34 5.08 0.14
N VAL A 187 -14.39 4.45 -0.56
CA VAL A 187 -14.69 3.58 -1.71
C VAL A 187 -15.34 2.27 -1.26
N SER A 188 -14.84 1.63 -0.19
CA SER A 188 -15.38 0.37 0.30
C SER A 188 -16.83 0.50 0.76
N LYS A 189 -17.16 1.56 1.51
CA LYS A 189 -18.52 1.83 2.01
C LYS A 189 -19.46 2.36 0.94
N MET A 190 -18.96 2.85 -0.20
CA MET A 190 -19.78 3.14 -1.38
C MET A 190 -20.09 1.88 -2.18
N LEU A 191 -19.09 1.01 -2.42
CA LEU A 191 -19.25 -0.23 -3.17
C LEU A 191 -20.13 -1.24 -2.42
N VAL A 192 -19.88 -1.45 -1.13
CA VAL A 192 -20.64 -2.35 -0.26
C VAL A 192 -21.04 -1.60 1.01
N PRO A 193 -22.19 -0.91 1.01
CA PRO A 193 -22.65 -0.14 2.16
C PRO A 193 -23.03 -1.02 3.35
N GLU A 194 -22.90 -0.47 4.57
CA GLU A 194 -23.24 -1.17 5.81
C GLU A 194 -24.76 -1.28 6.01
N THR A 195 -25.29 -2.49 5.86
CA THR A 195 -26.71 -2.82 6.05
C THR A 195 -27.00 -3.54 7.37
N GLU A 196 -25.98 -4.11 8.00
CA GLU A 196 -26.07 -4.90 9.23
C GLU A 196 -25.55 -4.09 10.43
N GLU A 197 -25.81 -4.57 11.63
CA GLU A 197 -25.24 -4.00 12.85
C GLU A 197 -23.93 -4.73 13.18
N PRO A 198 -22.77 -4.06 13.09
CA PRO A 198 -21.49 -4.72 13.30
C PRO A 198 -21.30 -5.04 14.79
N LYS A 199 -20.96 -6.30 15.10
CA LYS A 199 -20.68 -6.77 16.46
C LYS A 199 -19.47 -6.08 17.11
N THR A 200 -18.63 -5.49 16.28
CA THR A 200 -17.42 -4.73 16.64
C THR A 200 -17.71 -3.25 16.95
N ALA A 201 -18.97 -2.80 16.85
CA ALA A 201 -19.34 -1.43 17.18
C ALA A 201 -19.14 -1.15 18.68
N GLY A 202 -18.35 -0.12 18.99
CA GLY A 202 -18.15 0.34 20.35
C GLY A 202 -16.93 -0.31 21.00
N ARG A 203 -17.13 -1.00 22.12
CA ARG A 203 -16.04 -1.54 22.93
C ARG A 203 -15.81 -3.01 22.60
N VAL A 204 -14.65 -3.31 22.03
CA VAL A 204 -14.26 -4.67 21.68
C VAL A 204 -13.35 -5.21 22.78
N VAL A 205 -13.84 -6.21 23.52
CA VAL A 205 -13.08 -6.88 24.57
C VAL A 205 -12.46 -8.15 23.98
N MET A 206 -11.13 -8.23 23.95
CA MET A 206 -10.43 -9.48 23.62
C MET A 206 -10.60 -10.47 24.76
N SER A 207 -10.76 -11.76 24.46
CA SER A 207 -10.74 -12.80 25.49
C SER A 207 -9.33 -12.99 26.04
N GLU A 208 -9.23 -13.35 27.32
CA GLU A 208 -7.94 -13.54 28.03
C GLU A 208 -7.08 -14.63 27.36
N ASP A 209 -7.70 -15.67 26.81
CA ASP A 209 -7.05 -16.78 26.08
C ASP A 209 -6.33 -16.35 24.79
N GLU A 210 -6.79 -15.28 24.13
CA GLU A 210 -6.18 -14.77 22.90
C GLU A 210 -4.95 -13.90 23.20
N ILE A 211 -4.97 -13.20 24.33
CA ILE A 211 -3.85 -12.40 24.83
C ILE A 211 -2.69 -13.32 25.24
N GLU A 212 -2.99 -14.48 25.83
CA GLU A 212 -1.98 -15.43 26.32
C GLU A 212 -1.21 -16.12 25.16
N LYS A 213 -1.88 -16.42 24.04
CA LYS A 213 -1.24 -17.03 22.85
C LYS A 213 -0.18 -16.15 22.18
N GLU A 214 -0.27 -14.83 22.31
CA GLU A 214 0.75 -13.90 21.80
C GLU A 214 1.94 -13.72 22.78
N SER A 215 1.78 -14.10 24.05
CA SER A 215 2.67 -13.68 25.15
C SER A 215 3.95 -14.52 25.36
N HIS A 216 4.15 -15.62 24.63
CA HIS A 216 5.23 -16.59 24.93
C HIS A 216 6.40 -16.60 23.93
N GLU A 217 6.73 -15.47 23.30
CA GLU A 217 7.99 -15.34 22.58
C GLU A 217 8.90 -14.29 23.19
N ASN A 218 10.18 -14.63 23.30
CA ASN A 218 11.23 -13.68 23.62
C ASN A 218 11.58 -12.84 22.39
N LEU A 219 12.26 -11.70 22.59
CA LEU A 219 12.67 -10.79 21.52
C LEU A 219 13.39 -11.51 20.37
N LEU A 220 14.30 -12.45 20.70
CA LEU A 220 15.06 -13.18 19.69
C LEU A 220 14.16 -14.09 18.84
N GLY A 221 13.18 -14.73 19.48
CA GLY A 221 12.14 -15.52 18.82
C GLY A 221 11.30 -14.66 17.88
N ALA A 222 10.87 -13.48 18.33
CA ALA A 222 10.13 -12.53 17.49
C ALA A 222 10.94 -12.09 16.27
N VAL A 223 12.23 -11.78 16.44
CA VAL A 223 13.14 -11.44 15.34
C VAL A 223 13.30 -12.61 14.36
N ALA A 224 13.52 -13.83 14.88
CA ALA A 224 13.68 -15.02 14.04
C ALA A 224 12.42 -15.31 13.22
N ARG A 225 11.24 -15.23 13.84
CA ARG A 225 9.93 -15.41 13.18
C ARG A 225 9.73 -14.36 12.10
N GLY A 226 9.89 -13.07 12.42
CA GLY A 226 9.75 -11.97 11.47
C GLY A 226 10.74 -12.05 10.31
N THR A 227 11.96 -12.53 10.56
CA THR A 227 12.98 -12.78 9.52
C THR A 227 12.56 -13.93 8.61
N GLY A 228 12.03 -15.03 9.16
CA GLY A 228 11.54 -16.17 8.39
C GLY A 228 10.37 -15.81 7.49
N ASP A 229 9.36 -15.12 8.04
CA ASP A 229 8.22 -14.61 7.29
C ASP A 229 8.68 -13.65 6.19
N GLY A 230 9.60 -12.74 6.53
CA GLY A 230 10.18 -11.79 5.58
C GLY A 230 10.95 -12.46 4.44
N LEU A 231 11.69 -13.55 4.71
CA LEU A 231 12.39 -14.33 3.70
C LEU A 231 11.41 -14.98 2.72
N HIS A 232 10.35 -15.62 3.22
CA HIS A 232 9.32 -16.21 2.38
C HIS A 232 8.64 -15.15 1.50
N MET A 233 8.31 -13.98 2.07
CA MET A 233 7.75 -12.87 1.30
C MET A 233 8.72 -12.37 0.22
N ALA A 234 10.01 -12.19 0.56
CA ALA A 234 11.03 -11.74 -0.36
C ALA A 234 11.22 -12.71 -1.54
N LEU A 235 11.26 -14.02 -1.27
CA LEU A 235 11.34 -15.07 -2.30
C LEU A 235 10.10 -15.06 -3.20
N ASN A 236 8.90 -14.94 -2.62
CA ASN A 236 7.66 -14.86 -3.39
C ASN A 236 7.64 -13.63 -4.30
N ILE A 237 8.06 -12.46 -3.80
CA ILE A 237 8.17 -11.23 -4.61
C ILE A 237 9.19 -11.42 -5.74
N GLY A 238 10.37 -11.96 -5.44
CA GLY A 238 11.40 -12.21 -6.44
C GLY A 238 10.94 -13.17 -7.54
N ALA A 239 10.36 -14.31 -7.16
CA ALA A 239 9.82 -15.29 -8.09
C ALA A 239 8.68 -14.70 -8.95
N MET A 240 7.78 -13.93 -8.33
CA MET A 240 6.70 -13.25 -9.02
C MET A 240 7.24 -12.27 -10.07
N LEU A 241 8.19 -11.41 -9.71
CA LEU A 241 8.78 -10.44 -10.65
C LEU A 241 9.49 -11.13 -11.81
N ILE A 242 10.25 -12.19 -11.56
CA ILE A 242 10.93 -12.97 -12.63
C ILE A 242 9.89 -13.54 -13.59
N ALA A 243 8.86 -14.22 -13.06
CA ALA A 243 7.83 -14.85 -13.89
C ALA A 243 7.02 -13.81 -14.68
N PHE A 244 6.56 -12.74 -14.03
CA PHE A 244 5.74 -11.71 -14.68
C PHE A 244 6.51 -10.93 -15.74
N LEU A 245 7.75 -10.51 -15.47
CA LEU A 245 8.56 -9.80 -16.47
C LEU A 245 8.90 -10.68 -17.68
N ALA A 246 9.21 -11.96 -17.45
CA ALA A 246 9.44 -12.91 -18.52
C ALA A 246 8.17 -13.15 -19.37
N LEU A 247 7.00 -13.25 -18.73
CA LEU A 247 5.72 -13.37 -19.42
C LEU A 247 5.39 -12.12 -20.23
N VAL A 248 5.59 -10.91 -19.68
CA VAL A 248 5.39 -9.65 -20.42
C VAL A 248 6.31 -9.62 -21.64
N ALA A 249 7.60 -9.92 -21.48
CA ALA A 249 8.55 -9.96 -22.59
C ALA A 249 8.18 -11.01 -23.66
N LEU A 250 7.65 -12.16 -23.25
CA LEU A 250 7.14 -13.18 -24.18
C LEU A 250 5.95 -12.64 -24.98
N VAL A 251 4.98 -12.01 -24.32
CA VAL A 251 3.83 -11.41 -25.00
C VAL A 251 4.27 -10.29 -25.93
N ASP A 252 5.17 -9.40 -25.50
CA ASP A 252 5.72 -8.34 -26.35
C ASP A 252 6.44 -8.91 -27.57
N GLY A 253 7.17 -10.01 -27.42
CA GLY A 253 7.80 -10.71 -28.54
C GLY A 253 6.77 -11.25 -29.55
N ILE A 254 5.66 -11.81 -29.08
CA ILE A 254 4.55 -12.29 -29.93
C ILE A 254 3.86 -11.11 -30.64
N LEU A 255 3.52 -10.06 -29.89
CA LEU A 255 2.86 -8.86 -30.43
C LEU A 255 3.74 -8.16 -31.46
N GLY A 256 5.03 -7.97 -31.17
CA GLY A 256 6.01 -7.40 -32.09
C GLY A 256 6.20 -8.23 -33.35
N GLY A 257 6.19 -9.56 -33.23
CA GLY A 257 6.22 -10.48 -34.37
C GLY A 257 5.02 -10.29 -35.31
N ILE A 258 3.82 -10.12 -34.76
CA ILE A 258 2.59 -9.85 -35.53
C ILE A 258 2.62 -8.43 -36.13
N HIS A 259 3.07 -7.44 -35.36
CA HIS A 259 3.17 -6.04 -35.80
C HIS A 259 4.03 -5.88 -37.06
N ASN A 260 5.12 -6.63 -37.17
CA ASN A 260 5.99 -6.63 -38.36
C ASN A 260 5.26 -7.06 -39.64
N HIS A 261 4.20 -7.87 -39.52
CA HIS A 261 3.35 -8.26 -40.64
C HIS A 261 2.12 -7.36 -40.80
N VAL A 262 1.67 -6.74 -39.71
CA VAL A 262 0.45 -5.94 -39.64
C VAL A 262 0.74 -4.63 -38.89
N ALA A 263 1.10 -3.59 -39.65
CA ALA A 263 1.56 -2.32 -39.10
C ALA A 263 0.55 -1.58 -38.20
N TRP A 264 -0.74 -1.91 -38.24
CA TRP A 264 -1.77 -1.32 -37.37
C TRP A 264 -1.93 -2.05 -36.02
N PHE A 265 -1.33 -3.24 -35.87
CA PHE A 265 -1.42 -4.03 -34.64
C PHE A 265 -0.48 -3.44 -33.57
N PRO A 266 -0.79 -3.47 -32.27
CA PRO A 266 0.11 -2.96 -31.24
C PRO A 266 1.42 -3.76 -31.14
N ALA A 267 2.55 -3.08 -30.96
CA ALA A 267 3.87 -3.70 -30.91
C ALA A 267 4.23 -4.28 -29.51
N SER A 268 3.56 -3.83 -28.46
CA SER A 268 3.80 -4.26 -27.07
C SER A 268 2.56 -4.15 -26.19
N LEU A 269 2.53 -4.88 -25.09
CA LEU A 269 1.55 -4.73 -24.01
C LEU A 269 1.54 -3.31 -23.44
N GLU A 270 2.70 -2.66 -23.36
CA GLU A 270 2.80 -1.26 -22.95
C GLU A 270 1.95 -0.36 -23.84
N SER A 271 1.99 -0.55 -25.17
CA SER A 271 1.17 0.23 -26.10
C SER A 271 -0.32 -0.03 -25.93
N ILE A 272 -0.71 -1.29 -25.68
CA ILE A 272 -2.11 -1.68 -25.43
C ILE A 272 -2.62 -1.03 -24.16
N PHE A 273 -1.88 -1.19 -23.06
CA PHE A 273 -2.26 -0.61 -21.77
C PHE A 273 -2.17 0.92 -21.78
N GLY A 274 -1.23 1.50 -22.52
CA GLY A 274 -1.14 2.93 -22.75
C GLY A 274 -2.43 3.49 -23.34
N VAL A 275 -2.94 2.90 -24.42
CA VAL A 275 -4.20 3.33 -25.04
C VAL A 275 -5.42 3.01 -24.16
N LEU A 276 -5.45 1.82 -23.55
CA LEU A 276 -6.58 1.37 -22.72
C LEU A 276 -6.75 2.24 -21.47
N PHE A 277 -5.64 2.60 -20.80
CA PHE A 277 -5.65 3.37 -19.56
C PHE A 277 -5.45 4.88 -19.76
N ALA A 278 -5.15 5.36 -20.98
CA ALA A 278 -5.03 6.79 -21.27
C ALA A 278 -6.27 7.62 -20.85
N PRO A 279 -7.53 7.17 -21.07
CA PRO A 279 -8.70 7.89 -20.59
C PRO A 279 -8.72 8.04 -19.05
N ILE A 280 -8.28 7.01 -18.33
CA ILE A 280 -8.21 7.01 -16.87
C ILE A 280 -7.08 7.94 -16.40
N ALA A 281 -5.92 7.90 -17.04
CA ALA A 281 -4.80 8.81 -16.79
C ALA A 281 -5.19 10.28 -16.97
N TRP A 282 -5.95 10.58 -18.02
CA TRP A 282 -6.47 11.91 -18.27
C TRP A 282 -7.50 12.36 -17.23
N LEU A 283 -8.39 11.46 -16.82
CA LEU A 283 -9.37 11.72 -15.77
C LEU A 283 -8.69 12.08 -14.44
N ILE A 284 -7.58 11.45 -14.09
CA ILE A 284 -6.82 11.80 -12.87
C ILE A 284 -5.94 13.04 -13.03
N GLY A 285 -5.95 13.69 -14.20
CA GLY A 285 -5.35 15.00 -14.44
C GLY A 285 -4.05 15.01 -15.25
N ILE A 286 -3.63 13.87 -15.81
CA ILE A 286 -2.46 13.81 -16.70
C ILE A 286 -2.82 14.46 -18.05
N PRO A 287 -2.00 15.41 -18.56
CA PRO A 287 -2.26 16.04 -19.84
C PRO A 287 -2.31 15.01 -20.98
N TRP A 288 -3.28 15.14 -21.89
CA TRP A 288 -3.34 14.33 -23.11
C TRP A 288 -2.23 14.80 -24.06
N ARG A 289 -1.09 14.11 -24.04
CA ARG A 289 0.08 14.36 -24.88
C ARG A 289 0.69 13.04 -25.31
#